data_AF-A0A084SMN2-F1
#
_entry.id   AF-A0A084SMN2-F1
#
_cell.length_a   1.000
_cell.length_b   1.000
_cell.length_c   1.000
_cell.angle_alpha   90.00
_cell.angle_beta   90.00
_cell.angle_gamma   90.00
#
_symmetry.space_group_name_H-M   'P 1'
#
loop_
_entity.id
_entity.type
_entity.pdbx_description
1 polymer ?
#
loop_
_entity_poly.entity_id
_entity_poly.type
_entity_poly.pdbx_seq_one_letter_code
_entity_poly.pdbx_strand_id
1 'polypeptide(L)' 'MDGIYGFALEQGSWNGDDVFIPRGLSGTMVASERFADFVARHGFTNMKLIPTEEYTWDPLRRGPPS' A
#
# COMPACT_ATOMS: atom_id res chain seq x y z
N MET A 1 -17.27 2.39 14.58
CA MET A 1 -17.17 3.10 13.30
C MET A 1 -15.73 2.94 12.83
N ASP A 2 -15.56 1.78 12.21
CA ASP A 2 -14.64 1.28 11.18
C ASP A 2 -13.41 2.14 10.85
N GLY A 3 -12.27 1.80 11.45
CA GLY A 3 -10.96 2.16 10.91
C GLY A 3 -10.64 1.28 9.68
N ILE A 4 -9.71 1.73 8.84
CA ILE A 4 -9.16 0.91 7.76
C ILE A 4 -8.06 0.05 8.39
N TYR A 5 -8.32 -1.23 8.60
CA TYR A 5 -7.37 -2.20 9.17
C TYR A 5 -6.43 -2.77 8.09
N GLY A 6 -5.87 -1.89 7.27
CA GLY A 6 -5.06 -2.23 6.11
C GLY A 6 -5.87 -2.48 4.84
N PHE A 7 -5.21 -3.01 3.81
CA PHE A 7 -5.82 -3.41 2.55
C PHE A 7 -5.26 -4.77 2.12
N ALA A 8 -6.03 -5.51 1.33
CA ALA A 8 -5.64 -6.80 0.81
C ALA A 8 -5.80 -6.85 -0.71
N LEU A 9 -4.95 -7.65 -1.36
CA LEU A 9 -5.17 -8.03 -2.74
C LEU A 9 -6.26 -9.10 -2.79
N GLU A 10 -7.32 -8.87 -3.58
CA GLU A 10 -8.31 -9.90 -3.85
C GLU A 10 -7.67 -11.00 -4.70
N GLN A 11 -7.82 -12.26 -4.27
CA GLN A 11 -7.21 -13.38 -4.96
C GLN A 11 -7.74 -13.46 -6.40
N GLY A 12 -6.83 -13.55 -7.38
CA GLY A 12 -7.18 -13.60 -8.79
C GLY A 12 -7.57 -12.25 -9.41
N SER A 13 -7.64 -11.16 -8.63
CA SER A 13 -7.88 -9.82 -9.18
C SER A 13 -6.60 -9.15 -9.67
N TRP A 14 -5.43 -9.70 -9.38
CA TRP A 14 -4.16 -9.16 -9.83
C TRP A 14 -3.91 -9.52 -11.30
N ASN A 15 -3.69 -8.51 -12.11
CA ASN A 15 -3.44 -8.61 -13.55
C ASN A 15 -1.93 -8.61 -13.92
N GLY A 16 -1.04 -8.58 -12.92
CA GLY A 16 0.40 -8.51 -13.12
C GLY A 16 1.00 -7.10 -13.11
N ASP A 17 0.18 -6.06 -12.92
CA ASP A 17 0.64 -4.68 -12.83
C ASP A 17 1.44 -4.44 -11.55
N ASP A 18 2.50 -3.66 -11.68
CA ASP A 18 3.40 -3.28 -10.59
C ASP A 18 2.96 -2.01 -9.84
N VAL A 19 2.09 -1.21 -10.44
CA VAL A 19 1.53 0.01 -9.87
C VAL A 19 0.04 0.01 -10.16
N PHE A 20 -0.80 0.08 -9.12
CA PHE A 20 -2.24 0.00 -9.26
C PHE A 20 -2.98 0.88 -8.25
N ILE A 21 -4.24 1.18 -8.58
CA ILE A 21 -5.14 1.96 -7.74
C ILE A 21 -6.04 0.98 -6.97
N PRO A 22 -5.87 0.82 -5.65
CA PRO A 22 -6.73 -0.03 -4.85
C PRO A 22 -8.17 0.51 -4.82
N ARG A 23 -9.16 -0.40 -4.78
CA ARG A 23 -10.55 -0.04 -4.53
C ARG A 23 -10.74 0.36 -3.06
N GLY A 24 -11.52 1.41 -2.81
CA GLY A 24 -11.83 1.87 -1.45
C GLY A 24 -10.79 2.78 -0.80
N LEU A 25 -9.69 3.09 -1.50
CA LEU A 25 -8.61 3.95 -0.99
C LEU A 25 -8.27 5.05 -2.01
N SER A 26 -9.24 5.93 -2.27
CA SER A 26 -9.14 7.02 -3.25
C SER A 26 -7.90 7.89 -3.04
N GLY A 27 -7.16 8.13 -4.12
CA GLY A 27 -5.95 8.97 -4.10
C GLY A 27 -4.68 8.24 -3.61
N THR A 28 -4.76 6.95 -3.28
CA THR A 28 -3.59 6.13 -2.97
C THR A 28 -3.19 5.30 -4.18
N MET A 29 -1.89 5.17 -4.42
CA MET A 29 -1.32 4.21 -5.36
C MET A 29 -0.55 3.16 -4.55
N VAL A 30 -0.73 1.90 -4.90
CA VAL A 30 0.03 0.79 -4.31
C VAL A 30 0.99 0.26 -5.37
N ALA A 31 2.20 -0.07 -4.94
CA ALA A 31 3.22 -0.62 -5.81
C ALA A 31 3.73 -1.95 -5.26
N SER A 32 4.16 -2.84 -6.16
CA SER A 32 4.82 -4.09 -5.80
C SER A 32 6.23 -3.83 -5.27
N GLU A 33 6.80 -4.79 -4.53
CA GLU A 33 8.21 -4.77 -4.14
C GLU A 33 9.15 -4.74 -5.37
N ARG A 34 8.76 -5.40 -6.46
CA ARG A 34 9.52 -5.39 -7.73
C ARG A 34 9.66 -3.97 -8.28
N PHE A 35 8.63 -3.14 -8.17
CA PHE A 35 8.70 -1.73 -8.55
C PHE A 35 9.58 -0.91 -7.60
N ALA A 36 9.47 -1.16 -6.30
CA ALA A 36 10.32 -0.48 -5.30
C ALA A 36 11.81 -0.74 -5.57
N ASP A 37 12.16 -1.98 -5.90
CA ASP A 37 13.49 -2.37 -6.34
C ASP A 37 13.94 -1.62 -7.59
N PHE A 38 13.07 -1.52 -8.59
CA PHE A 38 13.36 -0.80 -9.83
C PHE A 38 13.64 0.69 -9.54
N VAL A 39 12.80 1.34 -8.74
CA VAL A 39 12.96 2.73 -8.29
C VAL A 39 14.31 2.95 -7.62
N ALA A 40 14.69 2.05 -6.70
CA ALA A 40 15.97 2.14 -5.99
C ALA A 40 17.17 1.95 -6.93
N ARG A 41 17.12 0.94 -7.80
CA ARG A 41 18.19 0.63 -8.77
C ARG A 41 18.44 1.78 -9.75
N HIS A 42 17.39 2.50 -10.14
CA HIS A 42 17.48 3.58 -11.12
C HIS A 42 17.54 4.98 -10.51
N GLY A 43 17.54 5.12 -9.18
CA GLY A 43 17.80 6.39 -8.49
C GLY A 43 16.72 7.46 -8.71
N PHE A 44 15.44 7.08 -8.71
CA PHE A 44 14.33 8.03 -8.88
C PHE A 44 14.23 8.95 -7.65
N THR A 45 14.01 10.25 -7.85
CA THR A 45 14.20 11.27 -6.79
C THR A 45 12.94 12.04 -6.37
N ASN A 46 11.80 11.88 -7.06
CA ASN A 46 10.56 12.63 -6.77
C ASN A 46 9.40 11.72 -6.35
N MET A 47 9.69 10.78 -5.45
CA MET A 47 8.69 9.86 -4.89
C MET A 47 9.07 9.40 -3.49
N LYS A 48 8.06 9.02 -2.70
CA LYS A 48 8.23 8.37 -1.40
C LYS A 48 7.40 7.09 -1.40
N LEU A 49 8.07 5.94 -1.35
CA LEU A 49 7.43 4.65 -1.11
C LEU A 49 7.38 4.42 0.39
N ILE A 50 6.23 3.98 0.89
CA ILE A 50 5.99 3.68 2.31
C ILE A 50 5.60 2.19 2.37
N PRO A 51 6.28 1.37 3.19
CA PRO A 51 5.90 -0.03 3.39
C PRO A 51 4.43 -0.15 3.79
N THR A 52 3.76 -1.16 3.26
CA THR A 52 2.31 -1.34 3.48
C THR A 52 2.01 -1.68 4.93
N GLU A 53 2.94 -2.31 5.62
CA GLU A 53 2.90 -2.66 7.04
C GLU A 53 2.79 -1.41 7.94
N GLU A 54 3.29 -0.26 7.46
CA GLU A 54 3.15 1.03 8.15
C GLU A 54 1.76 1.65 7.94
N TYR A 55 0.96 1.11 7.03
CA TYR A 55 -0.38 1.60 6.71
C TYR A 55 -1.43 1.03 7.70
N THR A 56 -1.34 1.45 8.96
CA THR A 56 -2.38 1.22 9.97
C THR A 56 -3.03 2.55 10.32
N TRP A 57 -4.24 2.80 9.81
CA TRP A 57 -5.02 3.97 10.22
C TRP A 57 -6.01 3.57 11.34
N ASP A 58 -5.54 3.68 12.58
CA ASP A 58 -6.36 3.47 13.78
C ASP A 58 -6.53 4.78 14.56
N PRO A 59 -7.41 5.70 14.08
CA PRO A 59 -7.61 7.00 14.72
C PRO A 59 -8.19 6.90 16.14
N LEU A 60 -8.71 5.72 16.52
CA LEU A 60 -9.35 5.49 17.81
C LEU A 60 -8.50 4.59 18.74
N ARG A 61 -7.34 4.10 18.29
CA ARG A 61 -6.49 3.13 19.01
C ARG A 61 -7.27 1.90 19.50
N ARG A 62 -8.15 1.34 18.67
CA ARG A 62 -9.02 0.20 19.00
C ARG A 62 -8.53 -1.14 18.42
N GLY A 63 -7.46 -1.15 17.64
CA GLY A 63 -6.80 -2.36 17.18
C GLY A 63 -6.17 -3.17 18.33
N PRO A 64 -5.83 -4.44 18.10
CA PRO A 64 -5.09 -5.24 19.09
C PRO A 64 -3.79 -4.53 19.50
N PRO A 65 -3.36 -4.64 20.77
CA PRO A 65 -2.12 -4.00 21.23
C PRO A 65 -0.92 -4.53 20.43
N SER A 66 -0.16 -3.61 19.86
CA SER A 66 1.13 -3.82 19.20
C SER A 66 2.25 -4.05 20.20
#